data_AF-A0A1L9WG65-F1
#
_entry.id   AF-A0A1L9WG65-F1
#
_cell.length_a   1.000
_cell.length_b   1.000
_cell.length_c   1.000
_cell.angle_alpha   90.00
_cell.angle_beta   90.00
_cell.angle_gamma   90.00
#
_symmetry.space_group_name_H-M   'P 1'
#
loop_
_entity.id
_entity.type
_entity.pdbx_description
1 polymer ?
#
loop_
_entity_poly.entity_id
_entity_poly.type
_entity_poly.pdbx_seq_one_letter_code
_entity_poly.pdbx_strand_id
1 'polypeptide(L)'
;MLSTGPHGTRKAIPIVGGNFTGPRLSGKILDVGADWGLVDPATGIFSADTRYNLRTDDGADIFIQTSGPKSPSGQLHLRLVFETGSRKYYWLNNVVAIGVLTHAADINSTSILRIDAWNMASDWNSTTFLDA
;
A
#
# COMPACT_ATOMS: atom_id res chain seq x y z
N MET A 1 5.17 -6.74 -20.91
CA MET A 1 4.11 -7.62 -20.39
C MET A 1 4.71 -9.00 -20.29
N LEU A 2 4.66 -9.65 -19.12
CA LEU A 2 5.07 -11.04 -19.01
C LEU A 2 4.05 -11.94 -19.71
N SER A 3 4.44 -13.15 -20.12
CA SER A 3 3.51 -14.12 -20.67
C SER A 3 2.45 -14.50 -19.62
N THR A 4 1.29 -14.97 -20.10
CA THR A 4 0.23 -15.49 -19.21
C THR A 4 0.77 -16.70 -18.44
N GLY A 5 0.78 -16.59 -17.11
CA GLY A 5 1.13 -17.69 -16.21
C GLY A 5 -0.11 -18.38 -15.62
N PRO A 6 0.08 -19.39 -14.76
CA PRO A 6 -1.01 -20.16 -14.15
C PRO A 6 -1.97 -19.31 -13.28
N HIS A 7 -1.54 -18.12 -12.86
CA HIS A 7 -2.34 -17.18 -12.06
C HIS A 7 -2.71 -15.91 -12.83
N GLY A 8 -2.50 -15.89 -14.15
CA GLY A 8 -2.75 -14.74 -15.02
C GLY A 8 -1.49 -14.04 -15.51
N THR A 9 -1.67 -12.86 -16.11
CA THR A 9 -0.59 -12.09 -16.71
C THR A 9 0.04 -11.17 -15.68
N ARG A 10 1.31 -11.42 -15.33
CA ARG A 10 2.03 -10.64 -14.31
C ARG A 10 2.43 -9.26 -14.82
N LYS A 11 2.20 -8.25 -13.98
CA LYS A 11 2.79 -6.91 -14.06
C LYS A 11 3.75 -6.75 -12.89
N ALA A 12 4.98 -6.35 -13.16
CA ALA A 12 5.92 -5.92 -12.14
C ALA A 12 6.15 -4.43 -12.35
N ILE A 13 5.71 -3.61 -11.38
CA ILE A 13 5.72 -2.15 -11.48
C ILE A 13 6.54 -1.63 -10.30
N PRO A 14 7.77 -1.14 -10.52
CA PRO A 14 8.60 -0.58 -9.46
C PRO A 14 7.94 0.60 -8.76
N ILE A 15 8.07 0.67 -7.43
CA ILE A 15 7.65 1.83 -6.64
C ILE A 15 8.89 2.68 -6.37
N VAL A 16 8.99 3.80 -7.07
CA VAL A 16 10.19 4.67 -7.06
C VAL A 16 10.16 5.76 -6.00
N GLY A 17 9.17 5.73 -5.11
CA GLY A 17 9.00 6.67 -4.00
C GLY A 17 7.66 7.39 -4.02
N GLY A 18 7.56 8.42 -3.17
CA GLY A 18 6.33 9.19 -2.96
C GLY A 18 6.26 9.81 -1.56
N ASN A 19 5.08 10.29 -1.18
CA ASN A 19 4.81 10.85 0.14
C ASN A 19 3.50 10.31 0.71
N PHE A 20 3.36 10.40 2.03
CA PHE A 20 2.10 10.14 2.73
C PHE A 20 1.89 11.19 3.81
N THR A 21 0.63 11.55 4.04
CA THR A 21 0.23 12.51 5.08
C THR A 21 -1.09 12.07 5.71
N GLY A 22 -1.25 12.36 6.99
CA GLY A 22 -2.42 12.02 7.77
C GLY A 22 -2.30 12.52 9.21
N PRO A 23 -3.37 12.47 10.02
CA PRO A 23 -3.40 13.11 11.34
C PRO A 23 -2.36 12.60 12.34
N ARG A 24 -1.86 11.37 12.16
CA ARG A 24 -0.93 10.69 13.10
C ARG A 24 0.29 10.10 12.40
N LEU A 25 0.40 10.29 11.09
CA LEU A 25 1.38 9.60 10.25
C LEU A 25 1.71 10.48 9.03
N SER A 26 2.95 10.95 8.93
CA SER A 26 3.46 11.71 7.78
C SER A 26 4.89 11.30 7.45
N GLY A 27 5.26 11.39 6.17
CA GLY A 27 6.58 11.02 5.70
C GLY A 27 6.67 10.69 4.22
N LYS A 28 7.65 9.86 3.87
CA LYS A 28 8.00 9.49 2.50
C LYS A 28 7.88 8.00 2.23
N ILE A 29 7.47 7.66 1.02
CA ILE A 29 7.60 6.30 0.48
C ILE A 29 9.04 6.18 -0.05
N LEU A 30 9.73 5.12 0.35
CA LEU A 30 11.11 4.86 -0.07
C LEU A 30 11.14 4.25 -1.48
N ASP A 31 12.25 4.47 -2.20
CA ASP A 31 12.54 3.84 -3.51
C ASP A 31 12.95 2.38 -3.30
N VAL A 32 11.99 1.57 -2.86
CA VAL A 32 12.14 0.13 -2.65
C VAL A 32 10.78 -0.54 -2.69
N GLY A 33 10.72 -1.66 -3.40
CA GLY A 33 9.50 -2.44 -3.57
C GLY A 33 8.87 -2.30 -4.94
N ALA A 34 7.73 -2.97 -5.11
CA ALA A 34 6.99 -2.97 -6.36
C ALA A 34 5.53 -3.36 -6.12
N ASP A 35 4.72 -3.19 -7.16
CA ASP A 35 3.48 -3.91 -7.37
C ASP A 35 3.76 -5.11 -8.27
N TRP A 36 3.52 -6.31 -7.75
CA TRP A 36 3.57 -7.56 -8.50
C TRP A 36 2.16 -7.97 -8.94
N GLY A 37 1.30 -7.05 -9.36
CA GLY A 37 -0.09 -7.38 -9.68
C GLY A 37 -0.29 -8.37 -10.83
N LEU A 38 -1.50 -8.92 -10.90
CA LEU A 38 -1.94 -9.89 -11.90
C LEU A 38 -3.11 -9.33 -12.69
N VAL A 39 -3.10 -9.55 -14.00
CA VAL A 39 -4.28 -9.37 -14.85
C VAL A 39 -4.91 -10.74 -15.08
N ASP A 40 -6.17 -10.88 -14.68
CA ASP A 40 -6.98 -12.06 -14.99
C ASP A 40 -7.21 -12.15 -16.51
N PRO A 41 -6.78 -13.22 -17.20
CA PRO A 41 -6.93 -13.35 -18.64
C PRO A 41 -8.39 -13.52 -19.09
N ALA A 42 -9.30 -13.98 -18.22
CA ALA A 42 -10.70 -14.16 -18.57
C ALA A 42 -11.49 -12.86 -18.48
N THR A 43 -11.24 -12.04 -17.46
CA THR A 43 -12.00 -10.80 -17.19
C THR A 43 -11.26 -9.52 -17.55
N GLY A 44 -9.94 -9.57 -17.72
CA GLY A 44 -9.07 -8.40 -17.88
C GLY A 44 -8.88 -7.59 -16.60
N ILE A 45 -9.42 -8.03 -15.46
CA ILE A 45 -9.32 -7.31 -14.20
C ILE A 45 -7.89 -7.39 -13.66
N PHE A 46 -7.31 -6.23 -13.40
CA PHE A 46 -6.04 -6.12 -12.70
C PHE A 46 -6.27 -6.17 -11.18
N SER A 47 -5.44 -6.94 -10.47
CA SER A 47 -5.37 -6.93 -9.01
C SER A 47 -3.95 -6.62 -8.57
N ALA A 48 -3.80 -5.61 -7.70
CA ALA A 48 -2.52 -5.22 -7.13
C ALA A 48 -2.06 -6.20 -6.05
N ASP A 49 -0.74 -6.34 -5.93
CA ASP A 49 -0.05 -7.06 -4.85
C ASP A 49 1.28 -6.35 -4.60
N THR A 50 1.26 -5.37 -3.70
CA THR A 50 2.38 -4.47 -3.45
C THR A 50 3.10 -4.81 -2.17
N ARG A 51 4.41 -4.60 -2.15
CA ARG A 51 5.23 -4.60 -0.92
C ARG A 51 6.27 -3.51 -1.03
N TYR A 52 6.29 -2.59 -0.07
CA TYR A 52 7.18 -1.42 -0.07
C TYR A 52 7.36 -0.85 1.35
N ASN A 53 8.20 0.18 1.48
CA ASN A 53 8.55 0.76 2.77
C ASN A 53 8.19 2.25 2.85
N LEU A 54 7.67 2.62 4.01
CA LEU A 54 7.42 3.99 4.44
C LEU A 54 8.51 4.40 5.43
N ARG A 55 8.92 5.67 5.38
CA ARG A 55 9.69 6.31 6.43
C ARG A 55 8.96 7.54 6.93
N THR A 56 8.65 7.56 8.22
CA THR A 56 8.02 8.71 8.86
C THR A 56 8.99 9.89 8.98
N ASP A 57 8.45 11.10 9.12
CA ASP A 57 9.26 12.31 9.30
C ASP A 57 10.11 12.27 10.58
N ASP A 58 9.66 11.52 11.60
CA ASP A 58 10.40 11.27 12.83
C ASP A 58 11.26 9.98 12.80
N GLY A 59 11.48 9.41 11.62
CA GLY A 59 12.55 8.44 11.34
C GLY A 59 12.17 6.96 11.47
N ALA A 60 10.93 6.63 11.83
CA ALA A 60 10.48 5.24 11.94
C ALA A 60 10.27 4.59 10.56
N ASP A 61 10.69 3.33 10.44
CA ASP A 61 10.39 2.48 9.29
C ASP A 61 9.09 1.71 9.50
N ILE A 62 8.27 1.67 8.44
CA ILE A 62 7.04 0.89 8.40
C ILE A 62 7.01 0.16 7.06
N PHE A 63 7.00 -1.16 7.10
CA PHE A 63 6.69 -1.98 5.95
C PHE A 63 5.18 -1.94 5.69
N ILE A 64 4.78 -1.92 4.42
CA ILE A 64 3.39 -1.96 4.02
C ILE A 64 3.16 -2.93 2.86
N GLN A 65 2.08 -3.70 2.98
CA GLN A 65 1.53 -4.50 1.89
C GLN A 65 0.16 -3.96 1.53
N THR A 66 -0.09 -3.81 0.23
CA THR A 66 -1.42 -3.44 -0.27
C THR A 66 -1.86 -4.44 -1.33
N SER A 67 -3.13 -4.82 -1.33
CA SER A 67 -3.63 -5.82 -2.27
C SER A 67 -5.10 -5.62 -2.56
N GLY A 68 -5.51 -5.82 -3.81
CA GLY A 68 -6.92 -5.82 -4.18
C GLY A 68 -7.20 -5.53 -5.65
N PRO A 69 -8.43 -5.82 -6.10
CA PRO A 69 -8.82 -5.74 -7.49
C PRO A 69 -9.19 -4.32 -7.92
N LYS A 70 -9.09 -4.08 -9.23
CA LYS A 70 -9.71 -2.93 -9.90
C LYS A 70 -11.23 -3.09 -9.86
N SER A 71 -11.90 -2.04 -9.40
CA SER A 71 -13.35 -1.90 -9.38
C SER A 71 -13.90 -1.47 -10.76
N PRO A 72 -15.22 -1.60 -11.00
CA PRO A 72 -15.85 -1.13 -12.24
C PRO A 72 -15.67 0.37 -12.52
N SER A 73 -15.51 1.21 -11.48
CA SER A 73 -15.25 2.64 -11.63
C SER A 73 -13.81 2.98 -12.02
N GLY A 74 -12.95 1.96 -12.14
CA GLY A 74 -11.55 2.11 -12.55
C GLY A 74 -10.56 2.29 -11.42
N GLN A 75 -11.04 2.52 -10.19
CA GLN A 75 -10.23 2.62 -8.97
C GLN A 75 -9.87 1.22 -8.45
N LEU A 76 -8.82 1.06 -7.65
CA LEU A 76 -8.59 -0.19 -6.92
C LEU A 76 -9.06 -0.06 -5.48
N HIS A 77 -9.76 -1.09 -4.98
CA HIS A 77 -10.08 -1.21 -3.56
C HIS A 77 -9.05 -2.14 -2.92
N LEU A 78 -8.31 -1.62 -1.94
CA LEU A 78 -7.14 -2.26 -1.38
C LEU A 78 -7.36 -2.62 0.09
N ARG A 79 -6.83 -3.77 0.49
CA ARG A 79 -6.50 -4.06 1.90
C ARG A 79 -5.07 -3.60 2.16
N LEU A 80 -4.84 -2.91 3.26
CA LEU A 80 -3.53 -2.43 3.69
C LEU A 80 -3.11 -3.17 4.98
N VAL A 81 -1.88 -3.65 5.02
CA VAL A 81 -1.26 -4.29 6.19
C VAL A 81 0.06 -3.61 6.48
N PHE A 82 0.34 -3.36 7.75
CA PHE A 82 1.54 -2.66 8.19
C PHE A 82 2.39 -3.54 9.10
N GLU A 83 3.70 -3.32 9.09
CA GLU A 83 4.62 -3.92 10.05
C GLU A 83 5.69 -2.89 10.46
N THR A 84 5.90 -2.73 11.78
CA THR A 84 6.94 -1.85 12.31
C THR A 84 7.41 -2.29 13.70
N GLY A 85 8.71 -2.11 13.95
CA GLY A 85 9.31 -2.25 15.28
C GLY A 85 9.26 -0.98 16.13
N SER A 86 8.77 0.14 15.59
CA SER A 86 8.71 1.40 16.33
C SER A 86 7.69 1.32 17.47
N ARG A 87 8.13 1.56 18.71
CA ARG A 87 7.23 1.61 19.89
C ARG A 87 6.11 2.65 19.72
N LYS A 88 6.41 3.81 19.10
CA LYS A 88 5.43 4.88 18.85
C LYS A 88 4.33 4.46 17.88
N TYR A 89 4.68 3.68 16.86
CA TYR A 89 3.77 3.28 15.78
C TYR A 89 3.32 1.82 15.87
N TYR A 90 3.62 1.14 16.98
CA TYR A 90 3.38 -0.29 17.14
C TYR A 90 1.89 -0.67 17.02
N TRP A 91 1.00 0.30 17.24
CA TRP A 91 -0.44 0.14 17.06
C TRP A 91 -0.82 -0.21 15.61
N LEU A 92 -0.02 0.22 14.62
CA LEU A 92 -0.24 -0.11 13.21
C LEU A 92 -0.18 -1.61 12.92
N ASN A 93 0.57 -2.38 13.72
CA ASN A 93 0.65 -3.82 13.58
C ASN A 93 -0.70 -4.52 13.85
N ASN A 94 -1.67 -3.81 14.45
CA ASN A 94 -2.93 -4.37 14.93
C ASN A 94 -4.17 -3.69 14.33
N VAL A 95 -4.04 -2.91 13.25
CA VAL A 95 -5.19 -2.26 12.60
C VAL A 95 -5.69 -3.01 11.37
N VAL A 96 -6.98 -2.87 11.07
CA VAL A 96 -7.56 -3.30 9.79
C VAL A 96 -7.74 -2.06 8.93
N ALA A 97 -6.98 -1.96 7.84
CA ALA A 97 -7.05 -0.81 6.94
C ALA A 97 -7.51 -1.20 5.53
N ILE A 98 -8.33 -0.33 4.95
CA ILE A 98 -8.76 -0.36 3.56
C ILE A 98 -8.34 0.93 2.86
N GLY A 99 -8.18 0.88 1.55
CA GLY A 99 -7.84 2.05 0.75
C GLY A 99 -8.45 2.05 -0.62
N VAL A 100 -8.57 3.24 -1.20
CA VAL A 100 -9.01 3.46 -2.57
C VAL A 100 -7.85 4.07 -3.33
N LEU A 101 -7.37 3.35 -4.34
CA LEU A 101 -6.30 3.82 -5.22
C LEU A 101 -6.90 4.45 -6.49
N THR A 102 -6.46 5.67 -6.76
CA THR A 102 -6.77 6.44 -7.97
C THR A 102 -5.48 6.78 -8.72
N HIS A 103 -5.57 6.80 -10.05
CA HIS A 103 -4.51 7.39 -10.87
C HIS A 103 -4.66 8.91 -10.82
N ALA A 104 -3.57 9.61 -10.51
CA ALA A 104 -3.57 11.05 -10.35
C ALA A 104 -2.97 11.77 -11.57
N ALA A 105 -1.84 11.28 -12.09
CA ALA A 105 -1.15 11.87 -13.24
C ALA A 105 -0.10 10.91 -13.80
N ASP A 106 0.37 11.16 -15.02
CA ASP A 106 1.61 10.59 -15.55
C ASP A 106 2.62 11.71 -15.79
N ILE A 107 3.84 11.55 -15.29
CA ILE A 107 4.92 12.55 -15.36
C ILE A 107 6.20 11.83 -15.75
N ASN A 108 6.83 12.20 -16.87
CA ASN A 108 8.12 11.66 -17.30
C ASN A 108 8.22 10.12 -17.22
N SER A 109 7.21 9.42 -17.76
CA SER A 109 7.09 7.94 -17.71
C SER A 109 6.85 7.34 -16.32
N THR A 110 6.58 8.16 -15.31
CA THR A 110 6.19 7.75 -13.95
C THR A 110 4.70 8.00 -13.75
N SER A 111 3.95 6.98 -13.35
CA SER A 111 2.56 7.14 -12.93
C SER A 111 2.49 7.54 -11.47
N ILE A 112 1.78 8.63 -11.19
CA ILE A 112 1.46 9.08 -9.84
C ILE A 112 0.13 8.47 -9.44
N LEU A 113 0.17 7.66 -8.38
CA LEU A 113 -0.99 7.02 -7.80
C LEU A 113 -1.29 7.65 -6.43
N ARG A 114 -2.56 7.83 -6.12
CA ARG A 114 -3.01 8.29 -4.80
C ARG A 114 -3.80 7.18 -4.14
N ILE A 115 -3.46 6.85 -2.90
CA ILE A 115 -4.24 5.96 -2.04
C ILE A 115 -4.81 6.80 -0.91
N ASP A 116 -6.13 6.93 -0.88
CA ASP A 116 -6.83 7.37 0.32
C ASP A 116 -7.08 6.14 1.20
N ALA A 117 -6.70 6.19 2.47
CA ALA A 117 -6.68 5.04 3.37
C ALA A 117 -7.44 5.32 4.67
N TRP A 118 -8.16 4.31 5.15
CA TRP A 118 -8.95 4.36 6.37
C TRP A 118 -8.78 3.08 7.16
N ASN A 119 -8.69 3.19 8.48
CA ASN A 119 -8.84 2.09 9.42
C ASN A 119 -10.18 2.24 10.18
N MET A 120 -10.56 1.23 10.96
CA MET A 120 -11.79 1.30 11.74
C MET A 120 -11.62 2.32 12.89
N ALA A 121 -12.67 3.11 13.17
CA ALA A 121 -12.61 4.10 14.24
C ALA A 121 -12.34 3.50 15.63
N SER A 122 -12.70 2.23 15.83
CA SER A 122 -12.48 1.46 17.05
C SER A 122 -11.15 0.70 17.09
N ASP A 123 -10.32 0.80 16.05
CA ASP A 123 -9.01 0.16 16.05
C ASP A 123 -8.05 0.82 17.05
N TRP A 124 -6.95 0.11 17.31
CA TRP A 124 -5.88 0.57 18.17
C TRP A 124 -5.37 1.94 17.77
N ASN A 125 -5.19 2.81 18.77
CA ASN A 125 -4.59 4.13 18.60
C ASN A 125 -3.25 4.27 19.34
N SER A 126 -2.87 3.22 20.08
CA SER A 126 -1.67 3.07 20.90
C SER A 126 -1.49 1.58 21.22
N THR A 127 -0.33 1.20 21.74
CA THR A 127 -0.05 -0.17 22.20
C THR A 127 0.51 -0.11 23.61
N THR A 128 -0.02 -0.95 24.49
CA THR A 128 0.55 -1.18 25.82
C THR A 128 1.46 -2.40 25.77
N PHE A 129 2.72 -2.21 26.10
CA PHE A 129 3.70 -3.30 26.17
C PHE A 129 3.61 -3.99 27.54
N LEU A 130 3.69 -5.32 27.55
CA LEU A 130 3.56 -6.13 28.77
C LEU A 130 4.79 -6.02 29.69
N ASP A 131 5.93 -5.59 29.14
CA ASP A 131 7.23 -5.51 29.80
C ASP A 131 7.65 -4.08 30.18
N ALA A 132 6.70 -3.14 30.17
CA ALA A 132 6.95 -1.72 30.46
C ALA A 132 7.17 -1.44 31.96
#